data_AF-A0A538JSZ9-F1
#
_entry.id   AF-A0A538JSZ9-F1
#
_cell.length_a   1.000
_cell.length_b   1.000
_cell.length_c   1.000
_cell.angle_alpha   90.00
_cell.angle_beta   90.00
_cell.angle_gamma   90.00
#
_symmetry.space_group_name_H-M   'P 1'
#
loop_
_entity.id
_entity.type
_entity.pdbx_description
1 polymer ?
#
loop_
_entity_poly.entity_id
_entity_poly.type
_entity_poly.pdbx_seq_one_letter_code
_entity_poly.pdbx_strand_id
1 'polypeptide(L)'
;MAEPLPLAPAATPLPTPADIARAERFTRERFVHEGEDPAVALAPGSARRRALDDALAELARGAERPSTEWRRTFSLLLGLERVLSEEEPRLVDGTLLSPHQVDALSGTLTALLAEAQRTGNGNGYGNGQGPLPPAASSAMPGEEEFDEEVPDDEEPVDWEDPLLADDEEAQLPEAPEDPNAHKRFWFEHATGAGKSVAALGFVEASRTGGVLILTHRRNLVDQFTGELRDRGYRDRITAPLMKGQDRANGPVTVETYQWFVRNAGQISSAYTIVICDEAHTALGEKTSYAIRNWTGPIFIGMTATGALIARHVTDLFPTQTSRFDLAQAARRGVISPLRCIRIPPGPGVRTIAKVPLRKGDVDVEFDQEMLAELLDQLPFNLAIANLYKTRFNGVPGVVYAAGVRHAYNVAHAFRDEGLKAMAVSGETPKRELADILARYERGDIDVLVNAQLLAEGWNSPRATVCMHLAPTASKRIYQQRVGRVTRRHPGKESGIVIDFVHPATKHDDPVVTLHSLLDRDVYRGGAIVVGPVRRGRGRRVRVERRVLPVTSDENRRIEVFERELWRIAVEHLDYGEQIQWAALAGARVNPSGWRRARAMLHF
;
A
#
# COMPACT_ATOMS: atom_id res chain seq x y z
N MET A 1 47.24 -10.69 50.99
CA MET A 1 47.10 -11.15 49.59
C MET A 1 45.84 -10.51 49.05
N ALA A 2 45.92 -9.81 47.92
CA ALA A 2 44.74 -9.33 47.20
C ALA A 2 44.55 -10.22 45.97
N GLU A 3 43.34 -10.71 45.74
CA GLU A 3 43.03 -11.50 44.55
C GLU A 3 43.06 -10.59 43.30
N PRO A 4 43.60 -11.06 42.17
CA PRO A 4 43.54 -10.30 40.93
C PRO A 4 42.11 -10.30 40.38
N LEU A 5 41.65 -9.13 39.93
CA LEU A 5 40.39 -8.96 39.20
C LEU A 5 40.34 -9.90 37.98
N PRO A 6 39.15 -10.43 37.61
CA PRO A 6 39.03 -11.28 36.44
C PRO A 6 39.40 -10.52 35.17
N LEU A 7 40.29 -11.10 34.38
CA LEU A 7 40.67 -10.60 33.06
C LEU A 7 39.42 -10.48 32.16
N ALA A 8 39.34 -9.36 31.44
CA ALA A 8 38.34 -9.19 30.39
C ALA A 8 38.44 -10.35 29.37
N PRO A 9 37.31 -10.81 28.80
CA PRO A 9 37.33 -11.93 27.85
C PRO A 9 38.24 -11.61 26.68
N ALA A 10 39.21 -12.49 26.42
CA ALA A 10 40.19 -12.31 25.36
C ALA A 10 39.48 -12.15 24.01
N ALA A 11 39.78 -11.06 23.30
CA ALA A 11 39.17 -10.78 22.01
C ALA A 11 39.46 -11.90 21.02
N THR A 12 38.42 -12.60 20.56
CA THR A 12 38.55 -13.68 19.57
C THR A 12 39.25 -13.12 18.33
N PRO A 13 40.40 -13.69 17.90
CA PRO A 13 41.16 -13.15 16.79
C PRO A 13 40.30 -13.07 15.51
N LEU A 14 40.63 -12.11 14.64
CA LEU A 14 39.99 -11.98 13.33
C LEU A 14 40.30 -13.26 12.52
N PRO A 15 39.29 -13.91 11.91
CA PRO A 15 39.50 -15.07 11.04
C PRO A 15 40.42 -14.73 9.87
N THR A 16 41.16 -15.72 9.37
CA THR A 16 42.10 -15.47 8.27
C THR A 16 41.36 -15.11 6.97
N PRO A 17 41.98 -14.38 6.02
CA PRO A 17 41.38 -14.14 4.71
C PRO A 17 41.01 -15.43 3.96
N ALA A 18 41.74 -16.52 4.20
CA ALA A 18 41.43 -17.84 3.64
C ALA A 18 40.15 -18.45 4.25
N ASP A 19 39.90 -18.25 5.54
CA ASP A 19 38.69 -18.71 6.22
C ASP A 19 37.46 -17.90 5.82
N ILE A 20 37.59 -16.57 5.72
CA ILE A 20 36.56 -15.69 5.16
C ILE A 20 36.18 -16.19 3.75
N ALA A 21 37.15 -16.33 2.84
CA ALA A 21 36.88 -16.78 1.48
C ALA A 21 36.32 -18.22 1.41
N ARG A 22 36.63 -19.10 2.37
CA ARG A 22 36.00 -20.43 2.49
C ARG A 22 34.53 -20.32 2.89
N ALA A 23 34.23 -19.51 3.91
CA ALA A 23 32.87 -19.27 4.36
C ALA A 23 32.03 -18.59 3.26
N GLU A 24 32.55 -17.61 2.53
CA GLU A 24 31.84 -16.93 1.43
C GLU A 24 31.46 -17.90 0.29
N ARG A 25 32.33 -18.87 -0.04
CA ARG A 25 32.00 -19.92 -1.02
C ARG A 25 30.91 -20.87 -0.53
N PHE A 26 30.87 -21.15 0.77
CA PHE A 26 29.87 -21.99 1.42
C PHE A 26 28.51 -21.30 1.50
N THR A 27 28.47 -20.05 1.96
CA THR A 27 27.25 -19.26 2.17
C THR A 27 26.71 -18.59 0.91
N ARG A 28 27.58 -18.32 -0.07
CA ARG A 28 27.34 -17.53 -1.30
C ARG A 28 27.08 -16.05 -1.08
N GLU A 29 27.29 -15.56 0.14
CA GLU A 29 27.22 -14.15 0.51
C GLU A 29 28.61 -13.65 0.91
N ARG A 30 28.81 -12.32 0.93
CA ARG A 30 30.04 -11.69 1.41
C ARG A 30 29.94 -11.36 2.89
N PHE A 31 31.08 -11.33 3.57
CA PHE A 31 31.18 -10.82 4.95
C PHE A 31 31.92 -9.48 5.05
N VAL A 32 32.72 -9.15 4.03
CA VAL A 32 33.39 -7.85 3.88
C VAL A 32 33.19 -7.35 2.45
N HIS A 33 32.76 -6.11 2.30
CA HIS A 33 32.52 -5.46 1.00
C HIS A 33 33.75 -4.69 0.53
N GLU A 34 33.75 -4.27 -0.73
CA GLU A 34 34.88 -3.57 -1.32
C GLU A 34 35.04 -2.18 -0.68
N GLY A 35 36.25 -1.88 -0.19
CA GLY A 35 36.54 -0.64 0.54
C GLY A 35 36.27 -0.64 2.05
N GLU A 36 35.69 -1.72 2.61
CA GLU A 36 35.53 -1.86 4.06
C GLU A 36 36.83 -2.37 4.74
N ASP A 37 37.08 -1.92 5.98
CA ASP A 37 38.10 -2.52 6.85
C ASP A 37 37.54 -3.81 7.50
N PRO A 38 38.14 -4.99 7.28
CA PRO A 38 37.72 -6.24 7.92
C PRO A 38 37.65 -6.17 9.45
N ALA A 39 38.49 -5.36 10.11
CA ALA A 39 38.48 -5.22 11.56
C ALA A 39 37.22 -4.50 12.08
N VAL A 40 36.65 -3.61 11.27
CA VAL A 40 35.40 -2.89 11.56
C VAL A 40 34.20 -3.74 11.14
N ALA A 41 34.22 -4.28 9.92
CA ALA A 41 33.12 -5.09 9.37
C ALA A 41 32.87 -6.39 10.15
N LEU A 42 33.93 -6.99 10.72
CA LEU A 42 33.88 -8.22 11.51
C LEU A 42 34.17 -7.98 13.00
N ALA A 43 33.87 -6.77 13.49
CA ALA A 43 33.97 -6.42 14.90
C ALA A 43 33.22 -7.46 15.78
N PRO A 44 33.75 -7.83 16.96
CA PRO A 44 33.08 -8.74 17.88
C PRO A 44 31.64 -8.30 18.20
N GLY A 45 30.70 -9.24 18.16
CA GLY A 45 29.27 -8.94 18.39
C GLY A 45 28.52 -8.34 17.19
N SER A 46 29.19 -8.06 16.06
CA SER A 46 28.49 -7.69 14.81
C SER A 46 27.70 -8.88 14.23
N ALA A 47 26.66 -8.57 13.45
CA ALA A 47 25.85 -9.60 12.78
C ALA A 47 26.67 -10.43 11.77
N ARG A 48 27.56 -9.77 11.00
CA ARG A 48 28.46 -10.44 10.05
C ARG A 48 29.46 -11.35 10.74
N ARG A 49 30.02 -10.92 11.88
CA ARG A 49 30.96 -11.75 12.65
C ARG A 49 30.30 -13.05 13.14
N ARG A 50 29.10 -12.97 13.73
CA ARG A 50 28.34 -14.18 14.13
C ARG A 50 28.05 -15.09 12.94
N ALA A 51 27.57 -14.52 11.83
CA ALA A 51 27.27 -15.28 10.62
C ALA A 51 28.50 -16.02 10.06
N LEU A 52 29.69 -15.39 10.13
CA LEU A 52 30.96 -15.97 9.73
C LEU A 52 31.40 -17.09 10.68
N ASP A 53 31.38 -16.84 11.99
CA ASP A 53 31.79 -17.81 13.00
C ASP A 53 30.90 -19.08 12.95
N ASP A 54 29.58 -18.92 12.81
CA ASP A 54 28.63 -20.04 12.64
C ASP A 54 28.86 -20.81 11.32
N ALA A 55 29.13 -20.11 10.22
CA ALA A 55 29.44 -20.74 8.93
C ALA A 55 30.74 -21.57 9.00
N LEU A 56 31.76 -21.06 9.70
CA LEU A 56 33.00 -21.79 9.95
C LEU A 56 32.79 -22.99 10.87
N ALA A 57 31.90 -22.90 11.86
CA ALA A 57 31.52 -24.01 12.74
C ALA A 57 30.70 -25.10 12.01
N GLU A 58 29.90 -24.76 11.01
CA GLU A 58 29.27 -25.74 10.10
C GLU A 58 30.27 -26.41 9.17
N LEU A 59 31.19 -25.64 8.57
CA LEU A 59 32.27 -26.16 7.74
C LEU A 59 33.21 -27.10 8.52
N ALA A 60 33.52 -26.79 9.78
CA ALA A 60 34.32 -27.65 10.66
C ALA A 60 33.62 -28.98 10.98
N ARG A 61 32.28 -29.01 10.98
CA ARG A 61 31.46 -30.23 11.09
C ARG A 61 31.29 -30.99 9.77
N GLY A 62 31.96 -30.56 8.70
CA GLY A 62 31.91 -31.21 7.39
C GLY A 62 30.65 -30.92 6.57
N ALA A 63 29.90 -29.85 6.89
CA ALA A 63 28.74 -29.46 6.10
C ALA A 63 29.16 -29.02 4.68
N GLU A 64 28.49 -29.56 3.64
CA GLU A 64 28.69 -29.12 2.27
C GLU A 64 27.93 -27.82 1.93
N ARG A 65 26.88 -27.51 2.68
CA ARG A 65 25.97 -26.37 2.45
C ARG A 65 25.46 -25.81 3.77
N PRO A 66 25.12 -24.51 3.85
CA PRO A 66 24.59 -23.91 5.07
C PRO A 66 23.30 -24.58 5.53
N SER A 67 23.18 -24.80 6.83
CA SER A 67 21.97 -25.37 7.44
C SER A 67 20.73 -24.50 7.18
N THR A 68 19.54 -25.05 7.40
CA THR A 68 18.32 -24.24 7.37
C THR A 68 18.33 -23.16 8.46
N GLU A 69 18.92 -23.43 9.61
CA GLU A 69 19.01 -22.49 10.73
C GLU A 69 19.87 -21.28 10.36
N TRP A 70 21.11 -21.51 9.90
CA TRP A 70 22.00 -20.45 9.43
C TRP A 70 21.33 -19.59 8.34
N ARG A 71 20.64 -20.24 7.38
CA ARG A 71 19.96 -19.53 6.28
C ARG A 71 18.78 -18.68 6.75
N ARG A 72 18.06 -19.09 7.80
CA ARG A 72 16.97 -18.29 8.40
C ARG A 72 17.51 -17.05 9.10
N THR A 73 18.61 -17.19 9.83
CA THR A 73 19.17 -16.10 10.63
C THR A 73 19.93 -15.08 9.77
N PHE A 74 20.70 -15.54 8.79
CA PHE A 74 21.69 -14.67 8.12
C PHE A 74 21.50 -14.46 6.62
N SER A 75 20.84 -15.37 5.88
CA SER A 75 20.81 -15.30 4.40
C SER A 75 20.12 -14.04 3.87
N LEU A 76 19.08 -13.53 4.53
CA LEU A 76 18.44 -12.29 4.11
C LEU A 76 19.24 -11.05 4.53
N LEU A 77 19.81 -11.06 5.75
CA LEU A 77 20.58 -9.94 6.29
C LEU A 77 21.80 -9.66 5.42
N LEU A 78 22.70 -10.63 5.25
CA LEU A 78 23.90 -10.49 4.41
C LEU A 78 23.55 -10.26 2.93
N GLY A 79 22.47 -10.88 2.47
CA GLY A 79 21.94 -10.70 1.13
C GLY A 79 21.50 -9.27 0.83
N LEU A 80 20.82 -8.62 1.79
CA LEU A 80 20.42 -7.22 1.70
C LEU A 80 21.64 -6.29 1.80
N GLU A 81 22.59 -6.55 2.70
CA GLU A 81 23.85 -5.78 2.77
C GLU A 81 24.59 -5.82 1.43
N ARG A 82 24.70 -6.99 0.80
CA ARG A 82 25.27 -7.13 -0.55
C ARG A 82 24.54 -6.29 -1.59
N VAL A 83 23.22 -6.46 -1.73
CA VAL A 83 22.43 -5.72 -2.74
C VAL A 83 22.49 -4.21 -2.50
N LEU A 84 22.54 -3.76 -1.25
CA LEU A 84 22.55 -2.34 -0.87
C LEU A 84 23.96 -1.73 -0.79
N SER A 85 25.03 -2.53 -0.88
CA SER A 85 26.41 -2.05 -0.99
C SER A 85 26.77 -1.54 -2.39
N GLU A 86 25.95 -1.84 -3.40
CA GLU A 86 26.09 -1.32 -4.76
C GLU A 86 25.50 0.10 -4.86
N GLU A 87 26.22 1.04 -5.49
CA GLU A 87 25.74 2.43 -5.71
C GLU A 87 24.44 2.47 -6.54
N GLU A 88 24.31 1.53 -7.48
CA GLU A 88 23.12 1.34 -8.31
C GLU A 88 22.65 -0.14 -8.24
N PRO A 89 21.88 -0.53 -7.20
CA PRO A 89 21.43 -1.91 -7.01
C PRO A 89 20.60 -2.45 -8.19
N ARG A 90 20.93 -3.66 -8.66
CA ARG A 90 20.30 -4.27 -9.84
C ARG A 90 19.76 -5.68 -9.59
N LEU A 91 18.75 -6.07 -10.37
CA LEU A 91 18.29 -7.46 -10.49
C LEU A 91 19.16 -8.25 -11.50
N VAL A 92 19.00 -9.58 -11.56
CA VAL A 92 19.72 -10.47 -12.50
C VAL A 92 19.64 -10.01 -13.96
N ASP A 93 18.50 -9.43 -14.38
CA ASP A 93 18.27 -8.93 -15.74
C ASP A 93 18.89 -7.54 -16.01
N GLY A 94 19.62 -6.97 -15.04
CA GLY A 94 20.20 -5.63 -15.09
C GLY A 94 19.23 -4.49 -14.76
N THR A 95 17.96 -4.78 -14.43
CA THR A 95 16.97 -3.78 -14.00
C THR A 95 17.45 -3.07 -12.74
N LEU A 96 17.62 -1.75 -12.85
CA LEU A 96 17.88 -0.86 -11.73
C LEU A 96 16.71 -0.84 -10.74
N LEU A 97 17.01 -1.01 -9.46
CA LEU A 97 16.07 -0.73 -8.38
C LEU A 97 15.95 0.79 -8.21
N SER A 98 14.72 1.29 -8.24
CA SER A 98 14.43 2.71 -8.03
C SER A 98 14.48 3.07 -6.54
N PRO A 99 14.73 4.35 -6.16
CA PRO A 99 14.98 4.73 -4.78
C PRO A 99 13.94 4.25 -3.77
N HIS A 100 12.64 4.31 -4.08
CA HIS A 100 11.61 3.80 -3.14
C HIS A 100 11.61 2.28 -2.99
N GLN A 101 12.15 1.52 -3.94
CA GLN A 101 12.35 0.08 -3.83
C GLN A 101 13.57 -0.21 -2.93
N VAL A 102 14.66 0.56 -3.12
CA VAL A 102 15.82 0.55 -2.22
C VAL A 102 15.42 0.92 -0.78
N ASP A 103 14.56 1.93 -0.59
CA ASP A 103 14.00 2.31 0.72
C ASP A 103 13.32 1.11 1.42
N ALA A 104 12.59 0.26 0.69
CA ALA A 104 11.93 -0.93 1.26
C ALA A 104 12.91 -2.03 1.68
N LEU A 105 13.93 -2.29 0.87
CA LEU A 105 15.00 -3.24 1.20
C LEU A 105 15.83 -2.75 2.39
N SER A 106 16.22 -1.46 2.38
CA SER A 106 17.02 -0.80 3.42
C SER A 106 16.29 -0.69 4.75
N GLY A 107 14.98 -0.39 4.74
CA GLY A 107 14.16 -0.40 5.95
C GLY A 107 14.06 -1.79 6.57
N THR A 108 13.96 -2.84 5.75
CA THR A 108 13.98 -4.24 6.22
C THR A 108 15.35 -4.62 6.79
N LEU A 109 16.46 -4.26 6.13
CA LEU A 109 17.81 -4.49 6.65
C LEU A 109 18.02 -3.78 8.00
N THR A 110 17.63 -2.50 8.11
CA THR A 110 17.71 -1.71 9.35
C THR A 110 16.98 -2.42 10.50
N ALA A 111 15.77 -2.93 10.25
CA ALA A 111 15.02 -3.64 11.27
C ALA A 111 15.66 -4.98 11.68
N LEU A 112 16.21 -5.74 10.71
CA LEU A 112 16.96 -6.98 10.97
C LEU A 112 18.24 -6.75 11.77
N LEU A 113 18.99 -5.68 11.46
CA LEU A 113 20.20 -5.30 12.21
C LEU A 113 19.87 -4.88 13.64
N ALA A 114 18.81 -4.10 13.85
CA ALA A 114 18.34 -3.71 15.18
C ALA A 114 17.92 -4.91 16.03
N GLU A 115 17.28 -5.92 15.43
CA GLU A 115 16.96 -7.18 16.11
C GLU A 115 18.22 -7.98 16.43
N ALA A 116 19.12 -8.17 15.45
CA ALA A 116 20.37 -8.87 15.63
C ALA A 116 21.27 -8.23 16.72
N GLN A 117 21.15 -6.93 16.98
CA GLN A 117 21.80 -6.26 18.11
C GLN A 117 21.14 -6.60 19.45
N ARG A 118 19.79 -6.62 19.53
CA ARG A 118 19.07 -7.04 20.74
C ARG A 118 19.43 -8.46 21.14
N THR A 119 19.35 -9.42 20.21
CA THR A 119 19.73 -10.82 20.49
C THR A 119 21.22 -10.96 20.85
N GLY A 120 22.08 -10.13 20.26
CA GLY A 120 23.53 -10.14 20.53
C GLY A 120 23.93 -9.61 21.90
N ASN A 121 23.18 -8.65 22.45
CA ASN A 121 23.44 -8.08 23.78
C ASN A 121 22.82 -8.88 24.93
N GLY A 122 21.91 -9.82 24.64
CA GLY A 122 21.12 -10.56 25.64
C GLY A 122 21.87 -11.55 26.56
N ASN A 123 23.20 -11.64 26.46
CA ASN A 123 24.02 -12.51 27.31
C ASN A 123 24.68 -11.77 28.50
N GLY A 124 24.18 -10.59 28.86
CA GLY A 124 24.56 -9.86 30.06
C GLY A 124 23.49 -8.85 30.49
N TYR A 125 23.33 -8.68 31.80
CA TYR A 125 22.35 -7.84 32.50
C TYR A 125 20.91 -8.37 32.52
N GLY A 126 20.50 -8.83 33.71
CA GLY A 126 19.11 -9.16 34.03
C GLY A 126 18.27 -7.91 34.37
N ASN A 127 16.99 -8.15 34.64
CA ASN A 127 15.95 -7.13 34.89
C ASN A 127 16.41 -5.87 35.63
N GLY A 128 16.21 -4.72 34.98
CA GLY A 128 16.35 -3.40 35.56
C GLY A 128 15.62 -2.38 34.69
N GLN A 129 14.29 -2.29 34.81
CA GLN A 129 13.53 -1.19 34.23
C GLN A 129 13.97 0.12 34.88
N GLY A 130 14.49 1.04 34.08
CA GLY A 130 14.70 2.44 34.44
C GLY A 130 14.28 3.31 33.24
N PRO A 131 13.44 4.34 33.42
CA PRO A 131 12.95 5.14 32.31
C PRO A 131 14.08 5.96 31.69
N LEU A 132 14.19 5.90 30.36
CA LEU A 132 15.08 6.78 29.59
C LEU A 132 14.52 8.21 29.60
N PRO A 133 15.36 9.25 29.81
CA PRO A 133 14.90 10.63 29.84
C PRO A 133 14.54 11.13 28.43
N PRO A 134 13.54 12.03 28.29
CA PRO A 134 13.17 12.60 27.00
C PRO A 134 14.26 13.52 26.44
N ALA A 135 14.42 13.51 25.12
CA ALA A 135 15.37 14.37 24.42
C ALA A 135 14.90 15.83 24.45
N ALA A 136 15.80 16.75 24.83
CA ALA A 136 15.50 18.17 24.95
C ALA A 136 15.24 18.83 23.59
N SER A 137 14.09 19.49 23.44
CA SER A 137 13.85 20.49 22.40
C SER A 137 14.28 21.87 22.91
N SER A 138 15.08 22.58 22.12
CA SER A 138 15.54 23.92 22.46
C SER A 138 14.44 24.98 22.22
N ALA A 139 14.00 25.64 23.27
CA ALA A 139 13.24 26.90 23.20
C ALA A 139 13.79 27.90 24.24
N MET A 140 13.93 29.16 23.83
CA MET A 140 14.33 30.29 24.68
C MET A 140 13.08 31.14 25.05
N PRO A 141 13.14 31.98 26.11
CA PRO A 141 12.06 32.06 27.10
C PRO A 141 11.16 33.31 27.00
N GLY A 142 10.12 33.33 27.85
CA GLY A 142 9.36 34.53 28.24
C GLY A 142 8.17 34.24 29.16
N GLU A 143 8.38 34.42 30.48
CA GLU A 143 7.44 34.92 31.54
C GLU A 143 6.03 34.27 31.65
N GLU A 144 5.72 33.51 32.73
CA GLU A 144 5.17 33.95 34.05
C GLU A 144 3.77 34.63 33.95
N GLU A 145 2.67 34.15 34.55
CA GLU A 145 2.36 34.08 35.99
C GLU A 145 1.19 33.12 36.38
N PHE A 146 1.34 32.46 37.55
CA PHE A 146 0.39 32.05 38.62
C PHE A 146 -1.05 31.48 38.41
N ASP A 147 -1.21 30.24 38.93
CA ASP A 147 -2.18 29.69 39.91
C ASP A 147 -3.62 30.25 40.10
N GLU A 148 -4.60 29.33 40.21
CA GLU A 148 -5.48 29.21 41.40
C GLU A 148 -6.14 27.81 41.51
N GLU A 149 -6.59 27.44 42.73
CA GLU A 149 -6.92 26.05 43.14
C GLU A 149 -8.42 25.65 43.04
N VAL A 150 -8.65 24.33 43.16
CA VAL A 150 -9.89 23.55 43.46
C VAL A 150 -10.66 24.09 44.71
N PRO A 151 -11.93 23.68 45.06
CA PRO A 151 -12.54 22.34 44.89
C PRO A 151 -14.08 22.26 44.61
N ASP A 152 -14.57 21.02 44.40
CA ASP A 152 -15.78 20.30 44.92
C ASP A 152 -17.14 21.07 45.13
N ASP A 153 -18.33 20.46 45.15
CA ASP A 153 -18.70 19.19 45.81
C ASP A 153 -20.13 18.67 45.44
N GLU A 154 -20.47 17.49 45.99
CA GLU A 154 -21.82 16.92 46.27
C GLU A 154 -22.71 16.30 45.15
N GLU A 155 -22.82 14.96 45.21
CA GLU A 155 -23.93 14.12 44.70
C GLU A 155 -25.20 14.24 45.58
N PRO A 156 -26.35 13.60 45.22
CA PRO A 156 -26.54 12.20 45.64
C PRO A 156 -27.34 11.27 44.69
N VAL A 157 -26.97 9.99 44.80
CA VAL A 157 -27.64 8.70 44.48
C VAL A 157 -29.16 8.68 44.78
N ASP A 158 -29.99 7.93 44.02
CA ASP A 158 -30.50 6.57 44.32
C ASP A 158 -31.50 6.18 43.19
N TRP A 159 -31.82 4.93 42.78
CA TRP A 159 -31.48 3.53 43.16
C TRP A 159 -31.36 2.65 41.86
N GLU A 160 -31.24 1.33 42.01
CA GLU A 160 -30.79 0.32 41.04
C GLU A 160 -31.90 -0.52 40.33
N ASP A 161 -31.52 -1.21 39.24
CA ASP A 161 -32.15 -2.45 38.72
C ASP A 161 -31.08 -3.58 38.72
N PRO A 162 -31.22 -4.66 39.52
CA PRO A 162 -30.09 -5.52 39.89
C PRO A 162 -29.82 -6.68 38.91
N LEU A 163 -29.14 -6.40 37.79
CA LEU A 163 -28.53 -7.43 36.93
C LEU A 163 -27.13 -7.08 36.37
N LEU A 164 -26.47 -6.02 36.88
CA LEU A 164 -25.09 -5.67 36.55
C LEU A 164 -24.30 -5.44 37.84
N ALA A 165 -23.73 -6.51 38.39
CA ALA A 165 -22.71 -6.48 39.42
C ALA A 165 -21.59 -7.45 39.01
N ASP A 166 -20.36 -7.13 39.42
CA ASP A 166 -19.11 -7.82 39.06
C ASP A 166 -18.62 -7.61 37.61
N ASP A 167 -18.67 -6.37 37.11
CA ASP A 167 -17.56 -5.84 36.31
C ASP A 167 -16.38 -5.54 37.26
N GLU A 168 -15.72 -6.59 37.75
CA GLU A 168 -14.27 -6.45 37.97
C GLU A 168 -13.68 -6.06 36.60
N GLU A 169 -12.74 -5.11 36.56
CA GLU A 169 -11.86 -4.97 35.40
C GLU A 169 -11.07 -6.27 35.25
N ALA A 170 -11.66 -7.23 34.53
CA ALA A 170 -10.97 -8.38 34.01
C ALA A 170 -9.92 -7.82 33.05
N GLN A 171 -8.72 -7.60 33.61
CA GLN A 171 -7.51 -7.30 32.87
C GLN A 171 -7.45 -8.31 31.74
N LEU A 172 -7.80 -7.85 30.53
CA LEU A 172 -7.74 -8.68 29.33
C LEU A 172 -6.32 -9.24 29.32
N PRO A 173 -6.15 -10.57 29.41
CA PRO A 173 -4.84 -11.14 29.66
C PRO A 173 -3.89 -10.63 28.59
N GLU A 174 -2.82 -9.98 29.05
CA GLU A 174 -1.84 -9.31 28.20
C GLU A 174 -1.48 -10.27 27.07
N ALA A 175 -1.86 -9.91 25.84
CA ALA A 175 -1.86 -10.86 24.74
C ALA A 175 -0.44 -11.43 24.60
N PRO A 176 -0.24 -12.76 24.71
CA PRO A 176 1.08 -13.33 24.96
C PRO A 176 2.06 -12.84 23.90
N GLU A 177 3.19 -12.28 24.34
CA GLU A 177 4.18 -11.64 23.47
C GLU A 177 4.41 -12.50 22.23
N ASP A 178 3.98 -12.00 21.07
CA ASP A 178 4.02 -12.78 19.84
C ASP A 178 5.51 -13.00 19.48
N PRO A 179 6.03 -14.23 19.64
CA PRO A 179 7.47 -14.46 19.69
C PRO A 179 8.13 -14.28 18.32
N ASN A 180 7.33 -14.04 17.27
CA ASN A 180 7.77 -13.83 15.90
C ASN A 180 7.49 -12.41 15.40
N ALA A 181 6.91 -11.51 16.22
CA ALA A 181 6.61 -10.12 15.86
C ALA A 181 7.80 -9.42 15.19
N HIS A 182 9.00 -9.58 15.77
CA HIS A 182 10.25 -9.01 15.28
C HIS A 182 10.71 -9.52 13.89
N LYS A 183 10.10 -10.58 13.34
CA LYS A 183 10.39 -11.13 12.01
C LYS A 183 9.37 -10.74 10.94
N ARG A 184 8.39 -9.89 11.26
CA ARG A 184 7.25 -9.60 10.38
C ARG A 184 7.20 -8.11 10.02
N PHE A 185 7.69 -7.84 8.82
CA PHE A 185 7.86 -6.51 8.24
C PHE A 185 6.80 -6.23 7.18
N TRP A 186 6.52 -4.97 6.89
CA TRP A 186 5.72 -4.61 5.71
C TRP A 186 6.09 -3.26 5.09
N PHE A 187 5.71 -3.06 3.84
CA PHE A 187 5.80 -1.75 3.19
C PHE A 187 4.54 -1.38 2.39
N GLU A 188 4.25 -0.08 2.34
CA GLU A 188 3.14 0.49 1.57
C GLU A 188 3.67 1.13 0.29
N HIS A 189 3.48 0.52 -0.88
CA HIS A 189 3.92 1.07 -2.17
C HIS A 189 2.76 1.15 -3.17
N ALA A 190 2.55 2.32 -3.76
CA ALA A 190 1.43 2.60 -4.66
C ALA A 190 1.30 1.62 -5.86
N THR A 191 0.07 1.33 -6.27
CA THR A 191 -0.22 0.56 -7.48
C THR A 191 0.41 1.23 -8.71
N GLY A 192 1.32 0.50 -9.37
CA GLY A 192 2.11 0.99 -10.49
C GLY A 192 3.52 1.50 -10.13
N ALA A 193 3.88 1.59 -8.85
CA ALA A 193 5.23 1.93 -8.39
C ALA A 193 6.22 0.74 -8.42
N GLY A 194 5.76 -0.47 -8.77
CA GLY A 194 6.63 -1.64 -8.93
C GLY A 194 6.84 -2.47 -7.66
N LYS A 195 5.78 -2.76 -6.89
CA LYS A 195 5.80 -3.71 -5.75
C LYS A 195 6.49 -5.04 -6.09
N SER A 196 6.14 -5.64 -7.22
CA SER A 196 6.73 -6.91 -7.68
C SER A 196 8.24 -6.83 -7.88
N VAL A 197 8.76 -5.69 -8.37
CA VAL A 197 10.21 -5.47 -8.54
C VAL A 197 10.91 -5.33 -7.18
N ALA A 198 10.28 -4.72 -6.17
CA ALA A 198 10.77 -4.76 -4.79
C ALA A 198 10.78 -6.19 -4.22
N ALA A 199 9.73 -6.98 -4.48
CA ALA A 199 9.67 -8.40 -4.11
C ALA A 199 10.84 -9.20 -4.72
N LEU A 200 11.17 -8.94 -5.98
CA LEU A 200 12.32 -9.54 -6.66
C LEU A 200 13.66 -9.05 -6.08
N GLY A 201 13.73 -7.84 -5.53
CA GLY A 201 14.89 -7.38 -4.74
C GLY A 201 15.16 -8.26 -3.51
N PHE A 202 14.11 -8.72 -2.81
CA PHE A 202 14.26 -9.69 -1.72
C PHE A 202 14.63 -11.10 -2.20
N VAL A 203 14.15 -11.51 -3.39
CA VAL A 203 14.59 -12.75 -4.06
C VAL A 203 16.07 -12.66 -4.46
N GLU A 204 16.53 -11.50 -4.91
CA GLU A 204 17.92 -11.24 -5.27
C GLU A 204 18.85 -11.23 -4.04
N ALA A 205 18.40 -10.62 -2.94
CA ALA A 205 19.11 -10.65 -1.67
C ALA A 205 19.37 -12.10 -1.21
N SER A 206 18.34 -12.96 -1.20
CA SER A 206 18.47 -14.33 -0.68
C SER A 206 18.98 -15.34 -1.72
N ARG A 207 20.28 -15.71 -1.70
CA ARG A 207 20.83 -16.70 -2.64
C ARG A 207 20.70 -18.16 -2.19
N THR A 208 20.63 -18.43 -0.89
CA THR A 208 20.56 -19.81 -0.34
C THR A 208 19.28 -20.08 0.44
N GLY A 209 18.72 -19.06 1.08
CA GLY A 209 17.38 -19.10 1.68
C GLY A 209 16.27 -19.18 0.62
N GLY A 210 15.30 -20.08 0.83
CA GLY A 210 14.14 -20.22 -0.06
C GLY A 210 13.10 -19.12 0.16
N VAL A 211 12.40 -18.74 -0.91
CA VAL A 211 11.38 -17.68 -0.89
C VAL A 211 10.02 -18.26 -1.30
N LEU A 212 9.01 -18.07 -0.44
CA LEU A 212 7.62 -18.37 -0.75
C LEU A 212 6.87 -17.04 -0.95
N ILE A 213 6.37 -16.79 -2.16
CA ILE A 213 5.55 -15.62 -2.48
C ILE A 213 4.08 -16.02 -2.41
N LEU A 214 3.31 -15.37 -1.54
CA LEU A 214 1.88 -15.57 -1.34
C LEU A 214 1.08 -14.44 -1.98
N THR A 215 -0.01 -14.82 -2.64
CA THR A 215 -0.99 -13.89 -3.22
C THR A 215 -2.41 -14.43 -3.05
N HIS A 216 -3.44 -13.60 -3.24
CA HIS A 216 -4.83 -13.99 -3.04
C HIS A 216 -5.53 -14.56 -4.27
N ARG A 217 -4.98 -14.40 -5.48
CA ARG A 217 -5.59 -14.93 -6.72
C ARG A 217 -4.62 -15.74 -7.58
N ARG A 218 -5.14 -16.79 -8.21
CA ARG A 218 -4.34 -17.69 -9.06
C ARG A 218 -3.77 -17.02 -10.33
N ASN A 219 -4.45 -16.03 -10.90
CA ASN A 219 -3.89 -15.25 -12.02
C ASN A 219 -2.69 -14.38 -11.62
N LEU A 220 -2.60 -13.98 -10.34
CA LEU A 220 -1.42 -13.29 -9.81
C LEU A 220 -0.26 -14.26 -9.60
N VAL A 221 -0.52 -15.53 -9.24
CA VAL A 221 0.49 -16.60 -9.22
C VAL A 221 1.11 -16.79 -10.61
N ASP A 222 0.27 -16.92 -11.64
CA ASP A 222 0.72 -17.05 -13.03
C ASP A 222 1.55 -15.81 -13.47
N GLN A 223 1.10 -14.60 -13.09
CA GLN A 223 1.79 -13.34 -13.42
C GLN A 223 3.16 -13.22 -12.73
N PHE A 224 3.25 -13.44 -11.42
CA PHE A 224 4.51 -13.38 -10.68
C PHE A 224 5.51 -14.46 -11.13
N THR A 225 5.01 -15.67 -11.43
CA THR A 225 5.85 -16.76 -11.97
C THR A 225 6.40 -16.41 -13.36
N GLY A 226 5.58 -15.76 -14.20
CA GLY A 226 6.02 -15.18 -15.46
C GLY A 226 7.11 -14.13 -15.27
N GLU A 227 6.89 -13.14 -14.39
CA GLU A 227 7.86 -12.08 -14.11
C GLU A 227 9.20 -12.64 -13.57
N LEU A 228 9.17 -13.58 -12.62
CA LEU A 228 10.39 -14.25 -12.14
C LEU A 228 11.15 -14.95 -13.29
N ARG A 229 10.43 -15.71 -14.13
CA ARG A 229 11.01 -16.48 -15.23
C ARG A 229 11.64 -15.57 -16.30
N ASP A 230 10.94 -14.49 -16.65
CA ASP A 230 11.33 -13.60 -17.74
C ASP A 230 12.46 -12.64 -17.32
N ARG A 231 12.66 -12.43 -16.01
CA ARG A 231 13.76 -11.66 -15.40
C ARG A 231 14.96 -12.51 -14.94
N GLY A 232 15.06 -13.76 -15.39
CA GLY A 232 16.23 -14.61 -15.16
C GLY A 232 16.21 -15.53 -13.95
N TYR A 233 15.18 -15.50 -13.09
CA TYR A 233 15.08 -16.37 -11.90
C TYR A 233 14.59 -17.80 -12.20
N ARG A 234 14.52 -18.19 -13.49
CA ARG A 234 13.95 -19.46 -13.98
C ARG A 234 14.44 -20.69 -13.22
N ASP A 235 15.75 -20.82 -13.03
CA ASP A 235 16.38 -22.02 -12.46
C ASP A 235 16.15 -22.17 -10.95
N ARG A 236 15.63 -21.12 -10.31
CA ARG A 236 15.22 -21.12 -8.90
C ARG A 236 13.74 -21.45 -8.72
N ILE A 237 12.90 -21.31 -9.76
CA ILE A 237 11.46 -21.58 -9.66
C ILE A 237 11.22 -23.07 -9.42
N THR A 238 10.45 -23.40 -8.38
CA THR A 238 10.10 -24.78 -8.02
C THR A 238 8.60 -24.95 -7.82
N ALA A 239 8.13 -26.20 -7.96
CA ALA A 239 6.85 -26.60 -7.38
C ALA A 239 6.89 -26.48 -5.83
N PRO A 240 5.75 -26.34 -5.15
CA PRO A 240 5.74 -26.11 -3.71
C PRO A 240 6.39 -27.23 -2.91
N LEU A 241 7.52 -26.91 -2.27
CA LEU A 241 8.26 -27.83 -1.40
C LEU A 241 7.51 -28.10 -0.10
N MET A 242 7.25 -29.38 0.17
CA MET A 242 6.68 -29.87 1.43
C MET A 242 7.79 -30.35 2.39
N LYS A 243 7.44 -30.62 3.65
CA LYS A 243 8.37 -31.11 4.68
C LYS A 243 9.18 -32.31 4.17
N GLY A 244 10.51 -32.22 4.26
CA GLY A 244 11.44 -33.25 3.79
C GLY A 244 11.85 -33.13 2.31
N GLN A 245 11.32 -32.14 1.57
CA GLN A 245 11.70 -31.85 0.17
C GLN A 245 12.66 -30.65 0.09
N ASP A 246 13.41 -30.41 1.16
CA ASP A 246 14.16 -29.19 1.39
C ASP A 246 15.30 -28.99 0.36
N ARG A 247 15.42 -27.77 -0.17
CA ARG A 247 16.47 -27.39 -1.14
C ARG A 247 17.35 -26.26 -0.62
N ALA A 248 18.63 -26.29 -0.98
CA ALA A 248 19.66 -25.38 -0.49
C ALA A 248 20.09 -24.29 -1.49
N ASN A 249 19.52 -24.28 -2.69
CA ASN A 249 19.86 -23.36 -3.78
C ASN A 249 18.90 -22.15 -3.89
N GLY A 250 18.33 -21.72 -2.75
CA GLY A 250 17.37 -20.62 -2.71
C GLY A 250 16.13 -20.83 -3.60
N PRO A 251 15.37 -21.93 -3.43
CA PRO A 251 14.16 -22.20 -4.23
C PRO A 251 13.14 -21.06 -4.10
N VAL A 252 12.45 -20.74 -5.20
CA VAL A 252 11.40 -19.72 -5.24
C VAL A 252 10.09 -20.38 -5.67
N THR A 253 9.05 -20.19 -4.88
CA THR A 253 7.70 -20.71 -5.15
C THR A 253 6.70 -19.57 -5.05
N VAL A 254 5.74 -19.51 -5.96
CA VAL A 254 4.61 -18.58 -5.91
C VAL A 254 3.33 -19.38 -5.72
N GLU A 255 2.54 -19.07 -4.70
CA GLU A 255 1.31 -19.80 -4.37
C GLU A 255 0.22 -18.89 -3.78
N THR A 256 -0.98 -19.44 -3.59
CA THR A 256 -2.10 -18.71 -2.99
C THR A 256 -2.12 -18.78 -1.46
N TYR A 257 -2.69 -17.75 -0.78
CA TYR A 257 -2.98 -17.84 0.66
C TYR A 257 -3.89 -19.04 1.01
N GLN A 258 -4.81 -19.42 0.12
CA GLN A 258 -5.64 -20.62 0.29
C GLN A 258 -4.81 -21.91 0.28
N TRP A 259 -3.82 -22.01 -0.61
CA TRP A 259 -2.85 -23.11 -0.60
C TRP A 259 -2.02 -23.09 0.70
N PHE A 260 -1.53 -21.92 1.12
CA PHE A 260 -0.74 -21.77 2.34
C PHE A 260 -1.49 -22.26 3.58
N VAL A 261 -2.70 -21.77 3.83
CA VAL A 261 -3.53 -22.18 4.98
C VAL A 261 -3.83 -23.68 4.95
N ARG A 262 -4.14 -24.25 3.78
CA ARG A 262 -4.41 -25.70 3.62
C ARG A 262 -3.19 -26.57 3.97
N ASN A 263 -1.98 -26.06 3.81
CA ASN A 263 -0.74 -26.81 3.99
C ASN A 263 0.07 -26.38 5.24
N ALA A 264 -0.50 -25.52 6.09
CA ALA A 264 0.15 -25.02 7.31
C ALA A 264 0.70 -26.18 8.17
N GLY A 265 1.94 -26.04 8.66
CA GLY A 265 2.66 -27.09 9.39
C GLY A 265 3.30 -28.19 8.53
N GLN A 266 2.94 -28.32 7.24
CA GLN A 266 3.51 -29.30 6.29
C GLN A 266 4.44 -28.67 5.24
N ILE A 267 4.58 -27.35 5.22
CA ILE A 267 5.44 -26.61 4.28
C ILE A 267 6.93 -26.85 4.63
N SER A 268 7.79 -26.95 3.60
CA SER A 268 9.22 -27.17 3.76
C SER A 268 9.90 -26.15 4.68
N SER A 269 10.89 -26.63 5.44
CA SER A 269 11.69 -25.78 6.33
C SER A 269 12.62 -24.83 5.56
N ALA A 270 12.90 -25.15 4.29
CA ALA A 270 13.83 -24.44 3.41
C ALA A 270 13.36 -23.04 2.97
N TYR A 271 12.07 -22.71 3.09
CA TYR A 271 11.62 -21.34 2.94
C TYR A 271 12.02 -20.55 4.20
N THR A 272 12.90 -19.58 3.99
CA THR A 272 13.41 -18.68 5.04
C THR A 272 12.79 -17.30 4.95
N ILE A 273 12.12 -17.00 3.82
CA ILE A 273 11.41 -15.74 3.57
C ILE A 273 10.03 -16.07 3.02
N VAL A 274 9.00 -15.41 3.53
CA VAL A 274 7.65 -15.41 2.99
C VAL A 274 7.27 -13.99 2.59
N ILE A 275 7.01 -13.76 1.30
CA ILE A 275 6.58 -12.46 0.79
C ILE A 275 5.06 -12.50 0.61
N CYS A 276 4.33 -11.62 1.29
CA CYS A 276 2.88 -11.58 1.29
C CYS A 276 2.39 -10.41 0.42
N ASP A 277 2.05 -10.65 -0.85
CA ASP A 277 1.43 -9.61 -1.70
C ASP A 277 -0.04 -9.37 -1.31
N GLU A 278 -0.47 -8.13 -1.49
CA GLU A 278 -1.72 -7.59 -0.95
C GLU A 278 -1.95 -8.03 0.51
N ALA A 279 -0.96 -7.79 1.37
CA ALA A 279 -0.85 -8.29 2.75
C ALA A 279 -2.09 -8.04 3.64
N HIS A 280 -2.92 -7.05 3.31
CA HIS A 280 -4.22 -6.82 3.97
C HIS A 280 -5.21 -8.00 3.77
N THR A 281 -5.02 -8.85 2.77
CA THR A 281 -5.79 -10.11 2.59
C THR A 281 -5.35 -11.23 3.53
N ALA A 282 -4.14 -11.13 4.10
CA ALA A 282 -3.63 -12.11 5.06
C ALA A 282 -4.22 -11.96 6.47
N LEU A 283 -5.07 -10.95 6.69
CA LEU A 283 -5.67 -10.61 7.97
C LEU A 283 -6.81 -11.55 8.40
N GLY A 284 -7.36 -12.33 7.48
CA GLY A 284 -8.36 -13.36 7.81
C GLY A 284 -7.80 -14.37 8.82
N GLU A 285 -8.60 -14.68 9.83
CA GLU A 285 -8.24 -15.47 11.04
C GLU A 285 -7.33 -16.68 10.78
N LYS A 286 -7.69 -17.54 9.81
CA LYS A 286 -6.91 -18.75 9.51
C LYS A 286 -5.53 -18.45 8.91
N THR A 287 -5.41 -17.38 8.13
CA THR A 287 -4.16 -16.96 7.50
C THR A 287 -3.25 -16.28 8.51
N SER A 288 -3.80 -15.38 9.34
CA SER A 288 -3.04 -14.71 10.41
C SER A 288 -2.56 -15.71 11.47
N TYR A 289 -3.42 -16.65 11.88
CA TYR A 289 -3.03 -17.78 12.75
C TYR A 289 -1.89 -18.63 12.15
N ALA A 290 -1.98 -19.00 10.88
CA ALA A 290 -0.94 -19.78 10.21
C ALA A 290 0.39 -19.03 10.07
N ILE A 291 0.36 -17.69 9.90
CA ILE A 291 1.56 -16.83 9.88
C ILE A 291 2.18 -16.72 11.28
N ARG A 292 1.38 -16.43 12.33
CA ARG A 292 1.88 -16.29 13.71
C ARG A 292 2.57 -17.55 14.22
N ASN A 293 2.02 -18.73 13.89
CA ASN A 293 2.56 -20.02 14.33
C ASN A 293 3.81 -20.50 13.56
N TRP A 294 4.12 -19.92 12.39
CA TRP A 294 5.27 -20.36 11.61
C TRP A 294 6.52 -19.55 11.96
N THR A 295 7.20 -19.94 13.04
CA THR A 295 8.31 -19.20 13.68
C THR A 295 9.62 -19.11 12.89
N GLY A 296 9.73 -19.91 11.82
CA GLY A 296 10.96 -20.12 11.06
C GLY A 296 11.35 -18.96 10.14
N PRO A 297 10.51 -18.61 9.15
CA PRO A 297 10.84 -17.59 8.15
C PRO A 297 10.63 -16.15 8.63
N ILE A 298 11.25 -15.22 7.90
CA ILE A 298 10.95 -13.79 7.92
C ILE A 298 9.75 -13.52 7.01
N PHE A 299 8.77 -12.73 7.46
CA PHE A 299 7.62 -12.34 6.64
C PHE A 299 7.74 -10.89 6.17
N ILE A 300 7.41 -10.65 4.90
CA ILE A 300 7.46 -9.33 4.26
C ILE A 300 6.11 -9.05 3.58
N GLY A 301 5.27 -8.26 4.24
CA GLY A 301 3.98 -7.80 3.70
C GLY A 301 4.15 -6.67 2.68
N MET A 302 3.46 -6.77 1.55
CA MET A 302 3.42 -5.72 0.53
C MET A 302 1.97 -5.28 0.33
N THR A 303 1.67 -3.99 0.48
CA THR A 303 0.32 -3.45 0.25
C THR A 303 0.39 -2.15 -0.55
N ALA A 304 -0.66 -1.85 -1.32
CA ALA A 304 -0.82 -0.52 -1.90
C ALA A 304 -1.60 0.44 -0.99
N THR A 305 -2.32 -0.09 0.00
CA THR A 305 -3.35 0.61 0.78
C THR A 305 -3.04 0.47 2.28
N GLY A 306 -2.15 1.31 2.80
CA GLY A 306 -1.76 1.31 4.22
C GLY A 306 -2.66 2.21 5.07
N ALA A 307 -3.06 3.38 4.58
CA ALA A 307 -3.68 4.43 5.40
C ALA A 307 -4.99 4.06 6.14
N LEU A 308 -5.83 3.15 5.63
CA LEU A 308 -7.04 2.68 6.35
C LEU A 308 -6.81 1.41 7.15
N ILE A 309 -5.95 0.52 6.65
CA ILE A 309 -5.77 -0.82 7.21
C ILE A 309 -4.55 -0.84 8.13
N ALA A 310 -3.94 0.32 8.42
CA ALA A 310 -2.71 0.43 9.22
C ALA A 310 -2.83 -0.35 10.53
N ARG A 311 -3.89 -0.12 11.33
CA ARG A 311 -4.13 -0.84 12.59
C ARG A 311 -4.13 -2.36 12.38
N HIS A 312 -4.94 -2.87 11.45
CA HIS A 312 -5.03 -4.32 11.21
C HIS A 312 -3.80 -4.94 10.53
N VAL A 313 -3.11 -4.21 9.65
CA VAL A 313 -1.84 -4.67 9.08
C VAL A 313 -0.76 -4.70 10.16
N THR A 314 -0.71 -3.72 11.08
CA THR A 314 0.23 -3.74 12.22
C THR A 314 -0.04 -4.87 13.20
N ASP A 315 -1.31 -5.30 13.38
CA ASP A 315 -1.63 -6.45 14.23
C ASP A 315 -0.87 -7.73 13.79
N LEU A 316 -0.64 -7.89 12.48
CA LEU A 316 0.08 -9.05 11.91
C LEU A 316 1.53 -8.73 11.51
N PHE A 317 1.81 -7.53 11.01
CA PHE A 317 3.13 -7.06 10.56
C PHE A 317 3.47 -5.76 11.33
N PRO A 318 4.01 -5.85 12.55
CA PRO A 318 4.15 -4.68 13.43
C PRO A 318 5.11 -3.62 12.87
N THR A 319 6.13 -4.00 12.11
CA THR A 319 7.17 -3.07 11.64
C THR A 319 6.96 -2.61 10.20
N GLN A 320 6.56 -1.35 10.01
CA GLN A 320 6.55 -0.72 8.68
C GLN A 320 7.96 -0.30 8.28
N THR A 321 8.49 -0.84 7.18
CA THR A 321 9.86 -0.58 6.71
C THR A 321 9.95 0.53 5.66
N SER A 322 8.89 0.74 4.87
CA SER A 322 8.86 1.81 3.86
C SER A 322 7.43 2.23 3.53
N ARG A 323 7.26 3.52 3.20
CA ARG A 323 6.00 4.12 2.78
C ARG A 323 6.22 5.00 1.54
N PHE A 324 5.56 4.61 0.45
CA PHE A 324 5.57 5.27 -0.84
C PHE A 324 4.16 5.29 -1.45
N ASP A 325 3.32 6.16 -0.92
CA ASP A 325 1.89 6.27 -1.23
C ASP A 325 1.62 6.79 -2.66
N LEU A 326 0.34 6.76 -3.05
CA LEU A 326 -0.12 7.22 -4.37
C LEU A 326 0.25 8.69 -4.65
N ALA A 327 0.26 9.54 -3.63
CA ALA A 327 0.58 10.95 -3.75
C ALA A 327 2.09 11.20 -3.88
N GLN A 328 2.93 10.45 -3.16
CA GLN A 328 4.39 10.48 -3.27
C GLN A 328 4.82 9.94 -4.64
N ALA A 329 4.26 8.81 -5.09
CA ALA A 329 4.54 8.22 -6.39
C ALA A 329 4.21 9.16 -7.55
N ALA A 330 3.06 9.86 -7.50
CA ALA A 330 2.69 10.84 -8.52
C ALA A 330 3.54 12.12 -8.44
N ARG A 331 3.88 12.60 -7.23
CA ARG A 331 4.76 13.78 -7.04
C ARG A 331 6.18 13.54 -7.55
N ARG A 332 6.79 12.39 -7.23
CA ARG A 332 8.10 11.96 -7.76
C ARG A 332 8.02 11.55 -9.26
N GLY A 333 6.83 11.55 -9.86
CA GLY A 333 6.63 11.23 -11.28
C GLY A 333 6.88 9.78 -11.66
N VAL A 334 6.95 8.85 -10.69
CA VAL A 334 7.08 7.40 -10.89
C VAL A 334 5.84 6.86 -11.62
N ILE A 335 4.68 7.42 -11.28
CA ILE A 335 3.40 7.21 -11.98
C ILE A 335 2.95 8.51 -12.67
N SER A 336 2.00 8.37 -13.61
CA SER A 336 1.31 9.49 -14.25
C SER A 336 0.57 10.35 -13.21
N PRO A 337 0.49 11.67 -13.40
CA PRO A 337 -0.42 12.52 -12.62
C PRO A 337 -1.87 12.02 -12.75
N LEU A 338 -2.69 12.28 -11.74
CA LEU A 338 -4.13 11.95 -11.76
C LEU A 338 -4.99 13.21 -11.83
N ARG A 339 -5.98 13.19 -12.71
CA ARG A 339 -7.07 14.17 -12.80
C ARG A 339 -8.38 13.56 -12.33
N CYS A 340 -9.27 14.39 -11.81
CA CYS A 340 -10.63 13.97 -11.41
C CYS A 340 -11.67 14.84 -12.12
N ILE A 341 -12.78 14.22 -12.50
CA ILE A 341 -14.02 14.87 -12.94
C ILE A 341 -15.15 14.24 -12.13
N ARG A 342 -15.87 15.04 -11.37
CA ARG A 342 -17.09 14.64 -10.67
C ARG A 342 -18.30 14.94 -11.54
N ILE A 343 -19.24 14.00 -11.61
CA ILE A 343 -20.45 14.09 -12.42
C ILE A 343 -21.65 13.72 -11.54
N PRO A 344 -22.61 14.62 -11.31
CA PRO A 344 -23.81 14.28 -10.56
C PRO A 344 -24.52 13.08 -11.18
N PRO A 345 -24.91 12.06 -10.38
CA PRO A 345 -25.91 11.08 -10.84
C PRO A 345 -27.20 11.84 -11.18
N GLY A 346 -27.79 11.55 -12.35
CA GLY A 346 -28.93 12.31 -12.87
C GLY A 346 -30.21 12.12 -12.04
N PRO A 347 -31.26 12.97 -12.23
CA PRO A 347 -32.44 13.01 -11.34
C PRO A 347 -33.24 11.70 -11.17
N GLY A 348 -33.03 10.69 -12.03
CA GLY A 348 -33.64 9.36 -11.91
C GLY A 348 -32.81 8.34 -11.10
N VAL A 349 -31.51 8.58 -10.92
CA VAL A 349 -30.64 7.78 -10.04
C VAL A 349 -30.81 8.33 -8.63
N ARG A 350 -31.81 7.81 -7.91
CA ARG A 350 -32.05 8.15 -6.50
C ARG A 350 -30.75 7.96 -5.69
N THR A 351 -30.47 8.88 -4.79
CA THR A 351 -29.18 9.00 -4.08
C THR A 351 -28.66 7.66 -3.59
N ILE A 352 -27.39 7.36 -3.89
CA ILE A 352 -26.67 6.13 -3.49
C ILE A 352 -26.74 5.89 -1.96
N ALA A 353 -26.94 6.95 -1.18
CA ALA A 353 -27.26 6.92 0.26
C ALA A 353 -28.45 6.01 0.65
N LYS A 354 -29.29 5.57 -0.29
CA LYS A 354 -30.36 4.57 -0.04
C LYS A 354 -29.91 3.11 -0.18
N VAL A 355 -28.71 2.86 -0.71
CA VAL A 355 -28.12 1.52 -0.79
C VAL A 355 -27.44 1.22 0.56
N PRO A 356 -27.82 0.16 1.26
CA PRO A 356 -27.25 -0.15 2.56
C PRO A 356 -25.77 -0.56 2.45
N LEU A 357 -25.00 -0.23 3.48
CA LEU A 357 -23.64 -0.70 3.65
C LEU A 357 -23.65 -2.07 4.35
N ARG A 358 -22.95 -3.04 3.78
CA ARG A 358 -22.71 -4.37 4.37
C ARG A 358 -21.25 -4.47 4.82
N LYS A 359 -21.01 -5.00 6.02
CA LYS A 359 -19.66 -5.32 6.50
C LYS A 359 -19.20 -6.63 5.87
N GLY A 360 -18.17 -6.60 5.04
CA GLY A 360 -17.50 -7.79 4.52
C GLY A 360 -16.30 -8.19 5.40
N ASP A 361 -15.58 -9.23 4.97
CA ASP A 361 -14.43 -9.80 5.70
C ASP A 361 -13.26 -8.81 5.91
N VAL A 362 -13.12 -7.82 5.02
CA VAL A 362 -11.98 -6.88 4.98
C VAL A 362 -12.42 -5.42 4.97
N ASP A 363 -13.46 -5.07 4.21
CA ASP A 363 -13.98 -3.71 4.09
C ASP A 363 -15.51 -3.67 4.30
N VAL A 364 -16.02 -2.51 4.65
CA VAL A 364 -17.44 -2.17 4.49
C VAL A 364 -17.68 -1.72 3.05
N GLU A 365 -18.76 -2.21 2.42
CA GLU A 365 -19.08 -1.93 1.02
C GLU A 365 -20.60 -1.83 0.80
N PHE A 366 -21.02 -1.10 -0.24
CA PHE A 366 -22.42 -1.04 -0.64
C PHE A 366 -22.97 -2.41 -1.08
N ASP A 367 -24.25 -2.64 -0.80
CA ASP A 367 -25.02 -3.76 -1.35
C ASP A 367 -24.94 -3.78 -2.89
N GLN A 368 -24.25 -4.79 -3.44
CA GLN A 368 -23.95 -4.83 -4.88
C GLN A 368 -25.19 -5.13 -5.74
N GLU A 369 -26.17 -5.86 -5.22
CA GLU A 369 -27.39 -6.20 -5.95
C GLU A 369 -28.28 -4.96 -6.06
N MET A 370 -28.55 -4.30 -4.93
CA MET A 370 -29.31 -3.04 -4.91
C MET A 370 -28.60 -1.91 -5.69
N LEU A 371 -27.26 -1.83 -5.61
CA LEU A 371 -26.47 -0.87 -6.39
C LEU A 371 -26.55 -1.14 -7.90
N ALA A 372 -26.56 -2.42 -8.32
CA ALA A 372 -26.73 -2.80 -9.71
C ALA A 372 -28.13 -2.46 -10.23
N GLU A 373 -29.19 -2.77 -9.48
CA GLU A 373 -30.57 -2.42 -9.86
C GLU A 373 -30.81 -0.91 -9.94
N LEU A 374 -30.25 -0.14 -9.01
CA LEU A 374 -30.36 1.32 -8.99
C LEU A 374 -29.72 1.97 -10.23
N LEU A 375 -28.58 1.43 -10.69
CA LEU A 375 -27.75 2.05 -11.72
C LEU A 375 -27.95 1.49 -13.13
N ASP A 376 -28.43 0.25 -13.29
CA ASP A 376 -28.63 -0.40 -14.59
C ASP A 376 -29.89 0.12 -15.33
N GLN A 377 -29.92 1.42 -15.58
CA GLN A 377 -31.02 2.14 -16.24
C GLN A 377 -30.59 2.60 -17.63
N LEU A 378 -31.39 2.29 -18.66
CA LEU A 378 -31.08 2.65 -20.05
C LEU A 378 -30.78 4.16 -20.25
N PRO A 379 -31.53 5.13 -19.69
CA PRO A 379 -31.21 6.55 -19.83
C PRO A 379 -29.84 6.93 -19.23
N PHE A 380 -29.44 6.28 -18.13
CA PHE A 380 -28.14 6.50 -17.50
C PHE A 380 -27.03 5.90 -18.37
N ASN A 381 -27.19 4.65 -18.84
CA ASN A 381 -26.24 3.97 -19.71
C ASN A 381 -25.97 4.75 -21.01
N LEU A 382 -27.01 5.30 -21.64
CA LEU A 382 -26.90 6.16 -22.82
C LEU A 382 -26.20 7.50 -22.49
N ALA A 383 -26.55 8.16 -21.38
CA ALA A 383 -25.91 9.40 -20.97
C ALA A 383 -24.41 9.22 -20.68
N ILE A 384 -24.00 8.08 -20.10
CA ILE A 384 -22.59 7.73 -19.88
C ILE A 384 -21.87 7.49 -21.21
N ALA A 385 -22.49 6.76 -22.13
CA ALA A 385 -21.93 6.47 -23.45
C ALA A 385 -21.70 7.78 -24.25
N ASN A 386 -22.71 8.65 -24.28
CA ASN A 386 -22.63 9.96 -24.93
C ASN A 386 -21.60 10.89 -24.27
N LEU A 387 -21.51 10.90 -22.94
CA LEU A 387 -20.45 11.59 -22.18
C LEU A 387 -19.06 11.09 -22.60
N TYR A 388 -18.87 9.77 -22.67
CA TYR A 388 -17.59 9.18 -23.06
C TYR A 388 -17.25 9.54 -24.51
N LYS A 389 -18.22 9.45 -25.41
CA LYS A 389 -18.09 9.88 -26.81
C LYS A 389 -17.70 11.36 -26.93
N THR A 390 -18.38 12.23 -26.20
CA THR A 390 -18.17 13.68 -26.29
C THR A 390 -16.84 14.14 -25.70
N ARG A 391 -16.37 13.52 -24.61
CA ARG A 391 -15.17 13.97 -23.88
C ARG A 391 -13.91 13.11 -24.09
N PHE A 392 -14.07 11.84 -24.48
CA PHE A 392 -12.99 10.83 -24.44
C PHE A 392 -12.97 9.89 -25.67
N ASN A 393 -13.58 10.26 -26.80
CA ASN A 393 -13.53 9.45 -28.04
C ASN A 393 -12.09 9.08 -28.42
N GLY A 394 -11.83 7.80 -28.65
CA GLY A 394 -10.49 7.29 -28.97
C GLY A 394 -9.45 7.39 -27.82
N VAL A 395 -9.88 7.71 -26.59
CA VAL A 395 -9.02 7.62 -25.40
C VAL A 395 -9.26 6.27 -24.72
N PRO A 396 -8.21 5.44 -24.52
CA PRO A 396 -8.39 4.14 -23.90
C PRO A 396 -8.85 4.23 -22.44
N GLY A 397 -9.85 3.44 -22.07
CA GLY A 397 -10.41 3.45 -20.72
C GLY A 397 -10.86 2.10 -20.18
N VAL A 398 -11.05 2.08 -18.87
CA VAL A 398 -11.67 1.00 -18.10
C VAL A 398 -12.87 1.58 -17.36
N VAL A 399 -14.00 0.87 -17.42
CA VAL A 399 -15.28 1.27 -16.82
C VAL A 399 -15.66 0.19 -15.81
N TYR A 400 -15.88 0.60 -14.56
CA TYR A 400 -16.28 -0.29 -13.47
C TYR A 400 -17.80 -0.16 -13.22
N ALA A 401 -18.56 -1.13 -13.71
CA ALA A 401 -20.01 -1.22 -13.56
C ALA A 401 -20.39 -2.03 -12.30
N ALA A 402 -21.61 -1.82 -11.80
CA ALA A 402 -22.04 -2.34 -10.49
C ALA A 402 -22.42 -3.83 -10.49
N GLY A 403 -22.62 -4.42 -11.67
CA GLY A 403 -22.92 -5.84 -11.81
C GLY A 403 -22.68 -6.32 -13.23
N VAL A 404 -22.72 -7.63 -13.46
CA VAL A 404 -22.41 -8.25 -14.75
C VAL A 404 -23.37 -7.76 -15.85
N ARG A 405 -24.69 -7.82 -15.62
CA ARG A 405 -25.73 -7.33 -16.54
C ARG A 405 -25.50 -5.86 -16.91
N HIS A 406 -25.29 -5.01 -15.90
CA HIS A 406 -24.98 -3.59 -16.07
C HIS A 406 -23.72 -3.37 -16.92
N ALA A 407 -22.66 -4.18 -16.76
CA ALA A 407 -21.46 -4.08 -17.58
C ALA A 407 -21.74 -4.37 -19.08
N TYR A 408 -22.55 -5.39 -19.39
CA TYR A 408 -22.95 -5.70 -20.76
C TYR A 408 -23.86 -4.60 -21.35
N ASN A 409 -24.81 -4.09 -20.57
CA ASN A 409 -25.73 -3.02 -20.99
C ASN A 409 -24.99 -1.70 -21.27
N VAL A 410 -24.04 -1.30 -20.43
CA VAL A 410 -23.18 -0.14 -20.67
C VAL A 410 -22.30 -0.36 -21.91
N ALA A 411 -21.70 -1.53 -22.08
CA ALA A 411 -20.92 -1.82 -23.28
C ALA A 411 -21.77 -1.82 -24.56
N HIS A 412 -23.05 -2.19 -24.48
CA HIS A 412 -24.01 -2.04 -25.58
C HIS A 412 -24.23 -0.58 -25.93
N ALA A 413 -24.64 0.25 -24.96
CA ALA A 413 -24.85 1.69 -25.16
C ALA A 413 -23.60 2.40 -25.73
N PHE A 414 -22.40 2.00 -25.31
CA PHE A 414 -21.15 2.50 -25.89
C PHE A 414 -20.97 2.12 -27.36
N ARG A 415 -21.33 0.89 -27.76
CA ARG A 415 -21.27 0.48 -29.17
C ARG A 415 -22.32 1.17 -30.03
N ASP A 416 -23.50 1.45 -29.48
CA ASP A 416 -24.55 2.22 -30.16
C ASP A 416 -24.10 3.67 -30.46
N GLU A 417 -23.36 4.30 -29.54
CA GLU A 417 -22.65 5.58 -29.73
C GLU A 417 -21.38 5.47 -30.60
N GLY A 418 -21.15 4.31 -31.23
CA GLY A 418 -20.01 4.06 -32.12
C GLY A 418 -18.66 4.11 -31.40
N LEU A 419 -18.57 3.62 -30.16
CA LEU A 419 -17.31 3.39 -29.44
C LEU A 419 -16.89 1.92 -29.55
N LYS A 420 -15.58 1.67 -29.63
CA LYS A 420 -15.01 0.32 -29.60
C LYS A 420 -15.02 -0.23 -28.17
N ALA A 421 -16.18 -0.67 -27.69
CA ALA A 421 -16.39 -1.09 -26.31
C ALA A 421 -16.77 -2.59 -26.17
N MET A 422 -16.11 -3.27 -25.23
CA MET A 422 -16.40 -4.65 -24.87
C MET A 422 -16.60 -4.80 -23.36
N ALA A 423 -17.50 -5.69 -22.96
CA ALA A 423 -17.70 -6.08 -21.57
C ALA A 423 -16.94 -7.37 -21.25
N VAL A 424 -16.47 -7.51 -20.02
CA VAL A 424 -15.87 -8.74 -19.46
C VAL A 424 -16.32 -8.98 -18.02
N SER A 425 -16.55 -10.25 -17.66
CA SER A 425 -16.96 -10.69 -16.32
C SER A 425 -16.14 -11.90 -15.86
N GLY A 426 -16.35 -12.35 -14.61
CA GLY A 426 -15.76 -13.60 -14.12
C GLY A 426 -16.23 -14.86 -14.87
N GLU A 427 -17.31 -14.76 -15.63
CA GLU A 427 -17.88 -15.83 -16.46
C GLU A 427 -17.24 -15.88 -17.86
N THR A 428 -16.56 -14.80 -18.30
CA THR A 428 -15.89 -14.76 -19.61
C THR A 428 -14.81 -15.85 -19.67
N PRO A 429 -14.87 -16.80 -20.63
CA PRO A 429 -13.91 -17.89 -20.73
C PRO A 429 -12.47 -17.38 -20.83
N LYS A 430 -11.53 -18.02 -20.11
CA LYS A 430 -10.12 -17.55 -20.00
C LYS A 430 -9.45 -17.24 -21.34
N ARG A 431 -9.69 -18.07 -22.37
CA ARG A 431 -9.13 -17.87 -23.72
C ARG A 431 -9.74 -16.66 -24.43
N GLU A 432 -11.03 -16.43 -24.26
CA GLU A 432 -11.74 -15.27 -24.82
C GLU A 432 -11.31 -13.98 -24.11
N LEU A 433 -11.24 -14.01 -22.77
CA LEU A 433 -10.71 -12.90 -21.97
C LEU A 433 -9.29 -12.52 -22.42
N ALA A 434 -8.41 -13.49 -22.65
CA ALA A 434 -7.06 -13.25 -23.14
C ALA A 434 -7.04 -12.56 -24.53
N ASP A 435 -7.91 -12.96 -25.46
CA ASP A 435 -8.04 -12.28 -26.76
C ASP A 435 -8.59 -10.85 -26.62
N ILE A 436 -9.66 -10.66 -25.84
CA ILE A 436 -10.26 -9.34 -25.59
C ILE A 436 -9.21 -8.38 -24.98
N LEU A 437 -8.42 -8.83 -24.01
CA LEU A 437 -7.35 -8.03 -23.42
C LEU A 437 -6.23 -7.74 -24.44
N ALA A 438 -5.84 -8.70 -25.27
CA ALA A 438 -4.83 -8.48 -26.31
C ALA A 438 -5.31 -7.49 -27.41
N ARG A 439 -6.60 -7.54 -27.75
CA ARG A 439 -7.29 -6.60 -28.66
C ARG A 439 -7.36 -5.19 -28.07
N TYR A 440 -7.53 -5.05 -26.76
CA TYR A 440 -7.44 -3.76 -26.07
C TYR A 440 -6.05 -3.14 -26.15
N GLU A 441 -4.99 -3.90 -25.85
CA GLU A 441 -3.61 -3.38 -25.94
C GLU A 441 -3.28 -2.90 -27.35
N ARG A 442 -3.63 -3.69 -28.38
CA ARG A 442 -3.44 -3.32 -29.80
C ARG A 442 -4.31 -2.12 -30.24
N GLY A 443 -5.48 -1.93 -29.64
CA GLY A 443 -6.40 -0.82 -29.97
C GLY A 443 -7.55 -1.15 -30.92
N ASP A 444 -7.83 -2.44 -31.05
CA ASP A 444 -9.05 -2.96 -31.65
C ASP A 444 -10.26 -2.70 -30.71
N ILE A 445 -9.99 -2.49 -29.42
CA ILE A 445 -10.94 -2.09 -28.38
C ILE A 445 -10.34 -0.88 -27.65
N ASP A 446 -11.14 0.17 -27.43
CA ASP A 446 -10.72 1.36 -26.68
C ASP A 446 -11.35 1.42 -25.28
N VAL A 447 -12.46 0.72 -25.02
CA VAL A 447 -13.12 0.71 -23.71
C VAL A 447 -13.39 -0.72 -23.24
N LEU A 448 -12.88 -1.06 -22.05
CA LEU A 448 -13.24 -2.29 -21.34
C LEU A 448 -14.22 -1.97 -20.21
N VAL A 449 -15.42 -2.53 -20.26
CA VAL A 449 -16.42 -2.45 -19.20
C VAL A 449 -16.35 -3.74 -18.38
N ASN A 450 -16.35 -3.64 -17.04
CA ASN A 450 -16.22 -4.81 -16.19
C ASN A 450 -16.98 -4.68 -14.87
N ALA A 451 -17.44 -5.83 -14.36
CA ALA A 451 -17.95 -5.98 -13.00
C ALA A 451 -16.82 -6.52 -12.11
N GLN A 452 -16.03 -5.61 -11.53
CA GLN A 452 -14.89 -5.87 -10.63
C GLN A 452 -13.70 -6.71 -11.16
N LEU A 453 -13.84 -7.48 -12.24
CA LEU A 453 -12.82 -8.39 -12.79
C LEU A 453 -11.44 -7.71 -12.98
N LEU A 454 -11.42 -6.50 -13.53
CA LEU A 454 -10.20 -5.77 -13.91
C LEU A 454 -9.68 -4.84 -12.79
N ALA A 455 -10.21 -4.94 -11.56
CA ALA A 455 -9.69 -4.21 -10.42
C ALA A 455 -8.31 -4.75 -9.97
N GLU A 456 -8.04 -6.04 -10.21
CA GLU A 456 -6.85 -6.77 -9.78
C GLU A 456 -6.28 -7.64 -10.91
N GLY A 457 -4.96 -7.91 -10.90
CA GLY A 457 -4.29 -8.80 -11.86
C GLY A 457 -4.30 -8.39 -13.35
N TRP A 458 -4.99 -7.31 -13.74
CA TRP A 458 -4.87 -6.70 -15.06
C TRP A 458 -3.83 -5.57 -15.06
N ASN A 459 -2.97 -5.55 -16.08
CA ASN A 459 -1.89 -4.57 -16.22
C ASN A 459 -1.88 -4.01 -17.64
N SER A 460 -2.39 -2.77 -17.79
CA SER A 460 -2.32 -2.02 -19.03
C SER A 460 -1.71 -0.63 -18.79
N PRO A 461 -0.54 -0.31 -19.38
CA PRO A 461 -0.04 1.06 -19.42
C PRO A 461 -0.92 2.00 -20.27
N ARG A 462 -1.57 1.45 -21.32
CA ARG A 462 -2.44 2.16 -22.27
C ARG A 462 -3.67 2.78 -21.59
N ALA A 463 -4.24 2.09 -20.60
CA ALA A 463 -5.43 2.52 -19.86
C ALA A 463 -5.27 3.95 -19.30
N THR A 464 -6.11 4.88 -19.75
CA THR A 464 -6.00 6.32 -19.46
C THR A 464 -7.20 6.86 -18.69
N VAL A 465 -8.42 6.43 -19.02
CA VAL A 465 -9.65 6.80 -18.29
C VAL A 465 -10.08 5.68 -17.35
N CYS A 466 -10.32 5.99 -16.08
CA CYS A 466 -10.97 5.13 -15.09
C CYS A 466 -12.35 5.72 -14.81
N MET A 467 -13.39 5.10 -15.34
CA MET A 467 -14.77 5.54 -15.15
C MET A 467 -15.45 4.69 -14.07
N HIS A 468 -15.79 5.33 -12.96
CA HIS A 468 -16.24 4.67 -11.75
C HIS A 468 -17.78 4.72 -11.64
N LEU A 469 -18.46 3.91 -12.47
CA LEU A 469 -19.93 3.86 -12.48
C LEU A 469 -20.52 3.19 -11.24
N ALA A 470 -19.76 2.31 -10.59
CA ALA A 470 -20.13 1.64 -9.34
C ALA A 470 -19.41 2.29 -8.14
N PRO A 471 -20.06 3.24 -7.42
CA PRO A 471 -19.59 3.74 -6.12
C PRO A 471 -19.07 2.63 -5.19
N THR A 472 -18.14 3.00 -4.32
CA THR A 472 -17.54 2.09 -3.33
C THR A 472 -17.31 2.85 -2.04
N ALA A 473 -17.54 2.19 -0.91
CA ALA A 473 -17.16 2.69 0.42
C ALA A 473 -15.72 2.26 0.80
N SER A 474 -15.16 1.29 0.10
CA SER A 474 -13.79 0.81 0.32
C SER A 474 -12.76 1.70 -0.40
N LYS A 475 -11.96 2.45 0.37
CA LYS A 475 -10.82 3.20 -0.22
C LYS A 475 -9.81 2.25 -0.88
N ARG A 476 -9.73 0.99 -0.41
CA ARG A 476 -8.91 -0.06 -1.02
C ARG A 476 -9.38 -0.40 -2.43
N ILE A 477 -10.66 -0.75 -2.60
CA ILE A 477 -11.25 -1.06 -3.91
C ILE A 477 -11.13 0.15 -4.85
N TYR A 478 -11.41 1.35 -4.35
CA TYR A 478 -11.24 2.59 -5.12
C TYR A 478 -9.79 2.78 -5.59
N GLN A 479 -8.81 2.63 -4.70
CA GLN A 479 -7.39 2.79 -5.02
C GLN A 479 -6.88 1.70 -5.98
N GLN A 480 -7.39 0.47 -5.90
CA GLN A 480 -7.07 -0.60 -6.86
C GLN A 480 -7.58 -0.28 -8.27
N ARG A 481 -8.81 0.25 -8.39
CA ARG A 481 -9.43 0.69 -9.66
C ARG A 481 -8.67 1.86 -10.27
N VAL A 482 -8.47 2.95 -9.50
CA VAL A 482 -7.67 4.12 -9.93
C VAL A 482 -6.22 3.73 -10.26
N GLY A 483 -5.66 2.78 -9.50
CA GLY A 483 -4.34 2.19 -9.71
C GLY A 483 -4.12 1.54 -11.08
N ARG A 484 -5.17 1.23 -11.85
CA ARG A 484 -5.03 0.74 -13.23
C ARG A 484 -4.65 1.85 -14.21
N VAL A 485 -5.02 3.11 -13.95
CA VAL A 485 -4.71 4.26 -14.81
C VAL A 485 -3.52 5.10 -14.34
N THR A 486 -2.78 4.68 -13.31
CA THR A 486 -1.59 5.39 -12.81
C THR A 486 -0.36 5.20 -13.71
N ARG A 487 -0.21 4.04 -14.38
CA ARG A 487 1.02 3.73 -15.14
C ARG A 487 1.35 4.77 -16.22
N ARG A 488 2.64 5.01 -16.45
CA ARG A 488 3.15 5.92 -17.50
C ARG A 488 3.09 5.22 -18.86
N HIS A 489 2.78 5.96 -19.91
CA HIS A 489 2.74 5.49 -21.29
C HIS A 489 3.04 6.67 -22.25
N PRO A 490 3.68 6.45 -23.40
CA PRO A 490 3.86 7.50 -24.41
C PRO A 490 2.54 8.19 -24.77
N GLY A 491 2.56 9.52 -24.86
CA GLY A 491 1.37 10.34 -25.18
C GLY A 491 0.32 10.47 -24.05
N LYS A 492 0.49 9.79 -22.91
CA LYS A 492 -0.43 9.91 -21.75
C LYS A 492 -0.04 11.09 -20.86
N GLU A 493 -0.87 12.15 -20.87
CA GLU A 493 -0.66 13.35 -20.03
C GLU A 493 -0.88 13.05 -18.54
N SER A 494 -1.94 12.28 -18.24
CA SER A 494 -2.41 11.97 -16.89
C SER A 494 -3.40 10.80 -16.94
N GLY A 495 -3.53 10.03 -15.87
CA GLY A 495 -4.73 9.23 -15.65
C GLY A 495 -5.94 10.13 -15.36
N ILE A 496 -7.11 9.79 -15.87
CA ILE A 496 -8.35 10.55 -15.70
C ILE A 496 -9.33 9.67 -14.92
N VAL A 497 -9.72 10.11 -13.74
CA VAL A 497 -10.72 9.44 -12.91
C VAL A 497 -12.05 10.19 -13.05
N ILE A 498 -13.14 9.45 -13.26
CA ILE A 498 -14.50 9.99 -13.37
C ILE A 498 -15.33 9.39 -12.24
N ASP A 499 -15.68 10.23 -11.26
CA ASP A 499 -16.47 9.87 -10.09
C ASP A 499 -17.93 10.32 -10.30
N PHE A 500 -18.89 9.41 -10.14
CA PHE A 500 -20.32 9.71 -10.28
C PHE A 500 -20.92 10.21 -8.96
N VAL A 501 -20.48 11.40 -8.54
CA VAL A 501 -20.85 12.10 -7.31
C VAL A 501 -21.10 13.59 -7.58
N HIS A 502 -21.76 14.29 -6.65
CA HIS A 502 -21.93 15.74 -6.75
C HIS A 502 -20.57 16.46 -6.69
N PRO A 503 -20.33 17.55 -7.45
CA PRO A 503 -19.11 18.34 -7.37
C PRO A 503 -18.68 18.70 -5.94
N ALA A 504 -19.62 19.06 -5.08
CA ALA A 504 -19.39 19.44 -3.68
C ALA A 504 -19.42 18.26 -2.68
N THR A 505 -19.45 16.99 -3.12
CA THR A 505 -19.41 15.82 -2.21
C THR A 505 -18.18 15.89 -1.28
N LYS A 506 -18.44 15.90 0.03
CA LYS A 506 -17.45 16.11 1.10
C LYS A 506 -16.74 14.79 1.47
N HIS A 507 -15.80 14.82 2.43
CA HIS A 507 -14.98 13.63 2.81
C HIS A 507 -15.68 12.65 3.76
N ASP A 508 -16.79 13.07 4.35
CA ASP A 508 -17.71 12.32 5.22
C ASP A 508 -18.79 11.53 4.45
N ASP A 509 -18.93 11.76 3.14
CA ASP A 509 -19.79 10.95 2.26
C ASP A 509 -19.28 9.50 2.23
N PRO A 510 -20.15 8.48 2.37
CA PRO A 510 -19.74 7.08 2.32
C PRO A 510 -19.13 6.67 0.97
N VAL A 511 -19.34 7.43 -0.11
CA VAL A 511 -18.70 7.18 -1.41
C VAL A 511 -17.27 7.73 -1.44
N VAL A 512 -16.30 6.84 -1.61
CA VAL A 512 -14.90 7.24 -1.79
C VAL A 512 -14.72 7.97 -3.12
N THR A 513 -14.00 9.09 -3.08
CA THR A 513 -13.60 9.88 -4.24
C THR A 513 -12.10 10.07 -4.28
N LEU A 514 -11.53 10.54 -5.40
CA LEU A 514 -10.09 10.76 -5.49
C LEU A 514 -9.59 11.80 -4.47
N HIS A 515 -10.45 12.70 -4.01
CA HIS A 515 -10.10 13.75 -3.05
C HIS A 515 -10.12 13.23 -1.61
N SER A 516 -11.08 12.38 -1.23
CA SER A 516 -11.14 11.75 0.10
C SER A 516 -10.18 10.55 0.26
N LEU A 517 -9.66 9.99 -0.86
CA LEU A 517 -8.50 9.09 -0.86
C LEU A 517 -7.19 9.85 -0.60
N LEU A 518 -7.01 11.02 -1.22
CA LEU A 518 -5.74 11.77 -1.22
C LEU A 518 -5.68 12.92 -0.21
N ASP A 519 -6.67 13.01 0.67
CA ASP A 519 -6.89 14.10 1.64
C ASP A 519 -6.73 15.50 1.01
N ARG A 520 -7.60 15.81 0.04
CA ARG A 520 -7.57 17.08 -0.71
C ARG A 520 -8.83 17.89 -0.48
N ASP A 521 -8.69 19.02 0.19
CA ASP A 521 -9.79 19.90 0.61
C ASP A 521 -10.45 20.67 -0.53
N VAL A 522 -9.81 20.74 -1.71
CA VAL A 522 -10.28 21.56 -2.84
C VAL A 522 -10.48 20.71 -4.08
N TYR A 523 -11.71 20.66 -4.58
CA TYR A 523 -12.03 20.15 -5.91
C TYR A 523 -12.02 21.27 -6.96
N ARG A 524 -11.53 20.95 -8.16
CA ARG A 524 -11.69 21.76 -9.37
C ARG A 524 -11.84 20.84 -10.58
N GLY A 525 -12.96 20.92 -11.30
CA GLY A 525 -13.27 19.96 -12.36
C GLY A 525 -12.19 19.85 -13.43
N GLY A 526 -11.77 18.61 -13.70
CA GLY A 526 -10.74 18.27 -14.67
C GLY A 526 -9.31 18.64 -14.26
N ALA A 527 -9.08 19.23 -13.09
CA ALA A 527 -7.74 19.57 -12.63
C ALA A 527 -6.91 18.33 -12.27
N ILE A 528 -5.59 18.49 -12.22
CA ILE A 528 -4.69 17.50 -11.62
C ILE A 528 -4.87 17.58 -10.11
N VAL A 529 -5.27 16.47 -9.50
CA VAL A 529 -5.43 16.31 -8.05
C VAL A 529 -4.09 15.95 -7.40
N VAL A 530 -3.26 15.17 -8.09
CA VAL A 530 -1.91 14.84 -7.62
C VAL A 530 -0.93 14.56 -8.76
N GLY A 531 0.34 14.90 -8.52
CA GLY A 531 1.43 14.88 -9.50
C GLY A 531 1.75 16.26 -10.10
N PRO A 532 2.85 16.37 -10.87
CA PRO A 532 3.34 17.65 -11.38
C PRO A 532 2.37 18.33 -12.37
N VAL A 533 2.06 19.60 -12.13
CA VAL A 533 1.21 20.41 -13.02
C VAL A 533 2.02 20.94 -14.19
N ARG A 534 2.11 20.15 -15.27
CA ARG A 534 2.72 20.60 -16.53
C ARG A 534 1.85 21.68 -17.19
N ARG A 535 2.45 22.85 -17.46
CA ARG A 535 1.87 23.90 -18.32
C ARG A 535 2.25 23.57 -19.77
N GLY A 536 1.27 23.22 -20.59
CA GLY A 536 1.49 22.86 -22.00
C GLY A 536 0.24 23.05 -22.87
N ARG A 537 0.45 23.17 -24.18
CA ARG A 537 -0.64 23.16 -25.19
C ARG A 537 -1.14 21.72 -25.39
N GLY A 538 -2.39 21.55 -25.85
CA GLY A 538 -2.95 20.24 -26.22
C GLY A 538 -3.61 19.42 -25.10
N ARG A 539 -4.04 20.04 -24.00
CA ARG A 539 -4.77 19.36 -22.91
C ARG A 539 -6.00 18.62 -23.43
N ARG A 540 -6.09 17.31 -23.17
CA ARG A 540 -7.29 16.49 -23.49
C ARG A 540 -8.48 16.78 -22.58
N VAL A 541 -8.26 17.39 -21.41
CA VAL A 541 -9.31 17.67 -20.41
C VAL A 541 -9.40 19.18 -20.17
N ARG A 542 -10.60 19.75 -20.39
CA ARG A 542 -10.93 21.12 -19.98
C ARG A 542 -10.90 21.20 -18.46
N VAL A 543 -10.26 22.24 -17.94
CA VAL A 543 -10.19 22.51 -16.50
C VAL A 543 -11.14 23.65 -16.16
N GLU A 544 -11.96 23.48 -15.13
CA GLU A 544 -12.85 24.51 -14.63
C GLU A 544 -12.09 25.67 -13.98
N ARG A 545 -12.72 26.85 -13.96
CA ARG A 545 -12.14 28.06 -13.36
C ARG A 545 -12.44 28.17 -11.87
N ARG A 546 -13.62 27.72 -11.46
CA ARG A 546 -14.10 27.76 -10.08
C ARG A 546 -13.71 26.49 -9.33
N VAL A 547 -13.71 26.57 -8.01
CA VAL A 547 -13.32 25.51 -7.08
C VAL A 547 -14.39 25.29 -6.02
N LEU A 548 -14.35 24.15 -5.35
CA LEU A 548 -15.24 23.81 -4.25
C LEU A 548 -14.45 23.27 -3.06
N PRO A 549 -14.81 23.66 -1.81
CA PRO A 549 -14.40 22.91 -0.64
C PRO A 549 -15.05 21.52 -0.69
N VAL A 550 -14.29 20.49 -0.33
CA VAL A 550 -14.77 19.10 -0.29
C VAL A 550 -14.35 18.39 1.01
N THR A 551 -13.88 19.15 1.99
CA THR A 551 -13.49 18.65 3.31
C THR A 551 -14.67 18.75 4.28
N SER A 552 -14.82 17.74 5.14
CA SER A 552 -15.84 17.70 6.19
C SER A 552 -15.44 18.55 7.40
N ASP A 553 -14.14 18.75 7.62
CA ASP A 553 -13.56 19.62 8.65
C ASP A 553 -13.91 21.10 8.41
N GLU A 554 -14.48 21.77 9.41
CA GLU A 554 -14.94 23.16 9.28
C GLU A 554 -13.79 24.16 9.23
N ASN A 555 -12.71 23.94 9.98
CA ASN A 555 -11.55 24.83 9.99
C ASN A 555 -10.84 24.80 8.64
N ARG A 556 -10.56 23.59 8.12
CA ARG A 556 -9.99 23.39 6.78
C ARG A 556 -10.91 23.96 5.69
N ARG A 557 -12.23 23.92 5.88
CA ARG A 557 -13.20 24.55 4.95
C ARG A 557 -13.12 26.08 4.99
N ILE A 558 -13.02 26.69 6.16
CA ILE A 558 -12.84 28.14 6.32
C ILE A 558 -11.56 28.59 5.60
N GLU A 559 -10.43 27.89 5.81
CA GLU A 559 -9.17 28.17 5.07
C GLU A 559 -9.35 28.14 3.54
N VAL A 560 -10.15 27.19 3.01
CA VAL A 560 -10.47 27.12 1.58
C VAL A 560 -11.28 28.35 1.14
N PHE A 561 -12.31 28.74 1.89
CA PHE A 561 -13.09 29.94 1.59
C PHE A 561 -12.22 31.20 1.63
N GLU A 562 -11.34 31.33 2.61
CA GLU A 562 -10.45 32.49 2.72
C GLU A 562 -9.43 32.57 1.58
N ARG A 563 -8.83 31.44 1.20
CA ARG A 563 -7.79 31.36 0.16
C ARG A 563 -8.33 31.49 -1.26
N GLU A 564 -9.50 30.91 -1.53
CA GLU A 564 -10.06 30.79 -2.88
C GLU A 564 -11.38 31.59 -3.07
N LEU A 565 -11.73 32.48 -2.13
CA LEU A 565 -12.96 33.30 -2.07
C LEU A 565 -13.57 33.69 -3.43
N TRP A 566 -12.77 34.33 -4.29
CA TRP A 566 -13.17 34.85 -5.61
C TRP A 566 -13.24 33.80 -6.73
N ARG A 567 -13.09 32.53 -6.40
CA ARG A 567 -13.14 31.37 -7.30
C ARG A 567 -14.10 30.29 -6.81
N ILE A 568 -14.75 30.45 -5.67
CA ILE A 568 -15.72 29.46 -5.20
C ILE A 568 -16.89 29.34 -6.19
N ALA A 569 -17.33 28.11 -6.48
CA ALA A 569 -18.58 27.84 -7.18
C ALA A 569 -19.74 27.86 -6.19
N VAL A 570 -20.15 29.07 -5.81
CA VAL A 570 -21.22 29.33 -4.82
C VAL A 570 -22.51 28.59 -5.18
N GLU A 571 -22.77 28.41 -6.48
CA GLU A 571 -23.90 27.66 -7.06
C GLU A 571 -23.98 26.16 -6.68
N HIS A 572 -22.92 25.59 -6.09
CA HIS A 572 -22.88 24.19 -5.65
C HIS A 572 -22.73 24.01 -4.14
N LEU A 573 -22.64 25.11 -3.37
CA LEU A 573 -22.57 25.10 -1.91
C LEU A 573 -23.96 24.88 -1.29
N ASP A 574 -24.00 24.33 -0.08
CA ASP A 574 -25.23 24.32 0.72
C ASP A 574 -25.58 25.73 1.26
N TYR A 575 -26.81 25.94 1.75
CA TYR A 575 -27.28 27.26 2.15
C TYR A 575 -26.46 27.87 3.32
N GLY A 576 -25.97 27.05 4.25
CA GLY A 576 -25.11 27.52 5.34
C GLY A 576 -23.75 27.97 4.83
N GLU A 577 -23.14 27.19 3.95
CA GLU A 577 -21.89 27.53 3.26
C GLU A 577 -22.03 28.78 2.38
N GLN A 578 -23.17 29.00 1.71
CA GLN A 578 -23.44 30.22 0.96
C GLN A 578 -23.47 31.46 1.88
N ILE A 579 -24.07 31.36 3.06
CA ILE A 579 -24.07 32.43 4.07
C ILE A 579 -22.64 32.71 4.58
N GLN A 580 -21.87 31.66 4.92
CA GLN A 580 -20.48 31.80 5.36
C GLN A 580 -19.62 32.48 4.29
N TRP A 581 -19.71 32.03 3.04
CA TRP A 581 -19.03 32.66 1.91
C TRP A 581 -19.47 34.12 1.71
N ALA A 582 -20.76 34.41 1.81
CA ALA A 582 -21.29 35.76 1.63
C ALA A 582 -20.81 36.72 2.73
N ALA A 583 -20.71 36.25 3.98
CA ALA A 583 -20.15 37.03 5.10
C ALA A 583 -18.66 37.33 4.89
N LEU A 584 -17.85 36.32 4.56
CA LEU A 584 -16.42 36.47 4.25
C LEU A 584 -16.19 37.37 3.02
N ALA A 585 -17.03 37.23 1.98
CA ALA A 585 -17.01 38.10 0.81
C ALA A 585 -17.33 39.54 1.21
N GLY A 586 -18.43 39.78 1.93
CA GLY A 586 -18.83 41.10 2.41
C GLY A 586 -17.74 41.81 3.21
N ALA A 587 -17.11 41.10 4.15
CA ALA A 587 -16.01 41.64 4.97
C ALA A 587 -14.74 41.98 4.16
N ARG A 588 -14.51 41.29 3.03
CA ARG A 588 -13.32 41.46 2.17
C ARG A 588 -13.62 42.25 0.87
N VAL A 589 -14.84 42.75 0.66
CA VAL A 589 -15.19 43.64 -0.46
C VAL A 589 -14.63 45.04 -0.20
N ASN A 590 -13.61 45.41 -0.95
CA ASN A 590 -13.28 46.82 -1.20
C ASN A 590 -14.20 47.38 -2.32
N PRO A 591 -14.41 48.71 -2.46
CA PRO A 591 -15.30 49.28 -3.49
C PRO A 591 -15.00 48.85 -4.93
N SER A 592 -13.75 48.49 -5.23
CA SER A 592 -13.31 47.92 -6.51
C SER A 592 -13.71 46.43 -6.71
N GLY A 593 -13.89 45.68 -5.61
CA GLY A 593 -14.26 44.26 -5.59
C GLY A 593 -15.76 44.00 -5.66
N TRP A 594 -16.61 44.97 -5.29
CA TRP A 594 -18.08 44.82 -5.25
C TRP A 594 -18.68 44.31 -6.56
N ARG A 595 -18.19 44.79 -7.72
CA ARG A 595 -18.65 44.29 -9.04
C ARG A 595 -18.39 42.80 -9.24
N ARG A 596 -17.32 42.27 -8.65
CA ARG A 596 -16.92 40.87 -8.72
C ARG A 596 -17.79 40.01 -7.82
N ALA A 597 -18.03 40.45 -6.58
CA ALA A 597 -18.96 39.80 -5.65
C ALA A 597 -20.38 39.74 -6.23
N ARG A 598 -20.91 40.88 -6.72
CA ARG A 598 -22.22 40.95 -7.37
C ARG A 598 -22.33 40.02 -8.58
N ALA A 599 -21.31 39.95 -9.44
CA ALA A 599 -21.28 39.02 -10.58
C ALA A 599 -21.13 37.53 -10.19
N MET A 600 -20.93 37.22 -8.90
CA MET A 600 -20.95 35.86 -8.34
C MET A 600 -22.22 35.56 -7.52
N LEU A 601 -23.13 36.54 -7.40
CA LEU A 601 -24.45 36.41 -6.77
C LEU A 601 -25.60 36.46 -7.78
N HIS A 602 -25.38 37.01 -8.98
CA HIS A 602 -26.32 36.90 -10.09
C HIS A 602 -26.07 35.60 -10.87
N PHE A 603 -26.75 34.52 -10.45
CA PHE A 603 -27.04 33.33 -11.25
C PHE A 603 -28.56 33.18 -11.41
#